data_AF-A0A850DS84-F1
#
_entry.id   AF-A0A850DS84-F1
#
_cell.length_a   1.000
_cell.length_b   1.000
_cell.length_c   1.000
_cell.angle_alpha   90.00
_cell.angle_beta   90.00
_cell.angle_gamma   90.00
#
_symmetry.space_group_name_H-M   'P 1'
#
loop_
_entity.id
_entity.type
_entity.pdbx_description
1 polymer ?
#
loop_
_entity_poly.entity_id
_entity_poly.type
_entity_poly.pdbx_seq_one_letter_code
_entity_poly.pdbx_strand_id
1 'polypeptide(L)'
;MQDEFELAGERYEHGQAVLAAAQRQISDGTWYWNGGDVRPLPAGDDAFGEAPEGATKENSYKFRAVRIIEPEGATGAVQDLEPMQRYFDEEGWRWSSAKVGTDHEVRADTGDGWWVTWNVRPNGQYSLGVYSEAFWAHDAPELIEAIALRDPADFPDASEPGVSEPFPKWSDRVRQR
;
A
#
# COMPACT_ATOMS: atom_id res chain seq x y z
N MET A 1 -23.39 0.87 -5.49
CA MET A 1 -22.69 1.89 -4.69
C MET A 1 -22.32 1.38 -3.29
N GLN A 2 -23.27 1.05 -2.42
CA GLN A 2 -22.93 0.50 -1.09
C GLN A 2 -22.06 -0.77 -1.20
N ASP A 3 -22.45 -1.74 -2.03
CA ASP A 3 -21.67 -2.97 -2.22
C ASP A 3 -20.23 -2.70 -2.72
N GLU A 4 -20.04 -1.74 -3.64
CA GLU A 4 -18.71 -1.37 -4.14
C GLU A 4 -17.87 -0.67 -3.07
N PHE A 5 -18.51 0.11 -2.20
CA PHE A 5 -17.88 0.75 -1.05
C PHE A 5 -17.43 -0.28 -0.01
N GLU A 6 -18.29 -1.26 0.30
CA GLU A 6 -17.97 -2.33 1.25
C GLU A 6 -16.83 -3.22 0.70
N LEU A 7 -16.88 -3.56 -0.59
CA LEU A 7 -15.79 -4.28 -1.26
C LEU A 7 -14.47 -3.50 -1.28
N ALA A 8 -14.51 -2.16 -1.42
CA ALA A 8 -13.32 -1.33 -1.29
C ALA A 8 -12.73 -1.40 0.13
N GLY A 9 -13.58 -1.50 1.14
CA GLY A 9 -13.17 -1.73 2.53
C GLY A 9 -12.49 -3.08 2.74
N GLU A 10 -13.06 -4.17 2.20
CA GLU A 10 -12.45 -5.50 2.26
C GLU A 10 -11.05 -5.52 1.60
N ARG A 11 -10.93 -4.87 0.44
CA ARG A 11 -9.65 -4.72 -0.26
C ARG A 11 -8.65 -3.91 0.57
N TYR A 12 -9.09 -2.79 1.13
CA TYR A 12 -8.25 -1.97 2.00
C TYR A 12 -7.72 -2.77 3.19
N GLU A 13 -8.58 -3.51 3.89
CA GLU A 13 -8.20 -4.34 5.04
C GLU A 13 -7.17 -5.42 4.65
N HIS A 14 -7.36 -6.05 3.49
CA HIS A 14 -6.39 -7.00 2.95
C HIS A 14 -5.02 -6.35 2.68
N GLY A 15 -5.01 -5.18 2.04
CA GLY A 15 -3.78 -4.42 1.81
C GLY A 15 -3.06 -4.03 3.10
N GLN A 16 -3.79 -3.67 4.16
CA GLN A 16 -3.22 -3.39 5.48
C GLN A 16 -2.65 -4.65 6.14
N ALA A 17 -3.29 -5.81 5.96
CA ALA A 17 -2.76 -7.09 6.43
C ALA A 17 -1.44 -7.46 5.73
N VAL A 18 -1.36 -7.27 4.40
CA VAL A 18 -0.13 -7.46 3.62
C VAL A 18 0.98 -6.53 4.11
N LEU A 19 0.66 -5.24 4.34
CA LEU A 19 1.61 -4.26 4.87
C LEU A 19 2.13 -4.68 6.24
N ALA A 20 1.23 -5.06 7.15
CA ALA A 20 1.59 -5.49 8.49
C ALA A 20 2.49 -6.72 8.48
N ALA A 21 2.21 -7.70 7.63
CA ALA A 21 3.04 -8.90 7.48
C ALA A 21 4.45 -8.54 6.98
N ALA A 22 4.54 -7.70 5.95
CA ALA A 22 5.82 -7.25 5.38
C ALA A 22 6.63 -6.37 6.36
N GLN A 23 5.98 -5.51 7.15
CA GLN A 23 6.65 -4.71 8.18
C GLN A 23 7.37 -5.60 9.20
N ARG A 24 6.72 -6.67 9.66
CA ARG A 24 7.29 -7.60 10.66
C ARG A 24 8.52 -8.36 10.17
N GLN A 25 8.72 -8.46 8.87
CA GLN A 25 9.94 -9.06 8.30
C GLN A 25 11.17 -8.17 8.50
N ILE A 26 10.96 -6.87 8.70
CA ILE A 26 12.02 -5.89 8.94
C ILE A 26 12.11 -5.54 10.42
N SER A 27 10.99 -5.20 11.06
CA SER A 27 10.95 -4.77 12.47
C SER A 27 9.53 -4.77 13.03
N ASP A 28 9.39 -5.26 14.25
CA ASP A 28 8.19 -5.11 15.09
C ASP A 28 8.07 -3.71 15.73
N GLY A 29 9.10 -2.87 15.59
CA GLY A 29 9.16 -1.54 16.20
C GLY A 29 8.35 -0.48 15.46
N THR A 30 8.61 0.79 15.79
CA THR A 30 7.88 1.93 15.25
C THR A 30 8.18 2.20 13.78
N TRP A 31 7.12 2.36 12.99
CA TRP A 31 7.15 2.82 11.61
C TRP A 31 6.47 4.18 11.48
N TYR A 32 6.97 5.05 10.62
CA TYR A 32 6.35 6.35 10.36
C TYR A 32 5.49 6.32 9.11
N TRP A 33 4.38 7.03 9.15
CA TRP A 33 3.42 7.09 8.05
C TRP A 33 3.94 8.03 6.96
N ASN A 34 3.98 7.54 5.71
CA ASN A 34 4.56 8.29 4.59
C ASN A 34 3.62 8.39 3.38
N GLY A 35 2.31 8.24 3.63
CA GLY A 35 1.24 8.55 2.70
C GLY A 35 0.55 7.35 2.05
N GLY A 36 -0.53 7.66 1.34
CA GLY A 36 -1.53 6.67 0.96
C GLY A 36 -2.52 6.44 2.10
N ASP A 37 -3.05 5.22 2.19
CA ASP A 37 -3.95 4.67 3.20
C ASP A 37 -5.44 4.64 2.79
N VAL A 38 -6.36 4.93 3.71
CA VAL A 38 -7.82 4.73 3.57
C VAL A 38 -8.42 5.29 2.28
N ARG A 39 -7.91 6.42 1.78
CA ARG A 39 -8.42 7.03 0.56
C ARG A 39 -7.79 6.40 -0.71
N PRO A 40 -8.58 5.70 -1.55
CA PRO A 40 -8.07 5.23 -2.83
C PRO A 40 -7.86 6.38 -3.82
N LEU A 41 -7.11 6.09 -4.87
CA LEU A 41 -6.81 7.00 -5.97
C LEU A 41 -7.40 6.46 -7.27
N PRO A 42 -7.72 7.33 -8.25
CA PRO A 42 -8.00 6.85 -9.61
C PRO A 42 -6.82 6.02 -10.12
N ALA A 43 -7.11 4.87 -10.73
CA ALA A 43 -6.08 3.97 -11.23
C ALA A 43 -5.71 4.28 -12.68
N GLY A 44 -6.58 3.90 -13.63
CA GLY A 44 -6.21 3.84 -15.04
C GLY A 44 -4.98 2.97 -15.25
N ASP A 45 -4.04 3.45 -16.06
CA ASP A 45 -2.75 2.82 -16.34
C ASP A 45 -1.66 3.13 -15.31
N ASP A 46 -1.96 3.94 -14.28
CA ASP A 46 -0.97 4.33 -13.27
C ASP A 46 -0.84 3.29 -12.11
N ALA A 47 -1.66 2.22 -12.08
CA ALA A 47 -1.61 1.21 -11.02
C ALA A 47 -0.37 0.31 -11.13
N PHE A 48 -0.04 -0.41 -10.04
CA PHE A 48 0.94 -1.48 -10.13
C PHE A 48 0.37 -2.64 -10.96
N GLY A 49 1.25 -3.49 -11.50
CA GLY A 49 0.88 -4.56 -12.42
C GLY A 49 0.53 -4.06 -13.83
N GLU A 50 -0.05 -4.94 -14.62
CA GLU A 50 -0.62 -4.57 -15.92
C GLU A 50 -2.04 -4.06 -15.72
N ALA A 51 -2.32 -2.84 -16.18
CA ALA A 51 -3.68 -2.30 -16.10
C ALA A 51 -4.63 -3.18 -16.93
N PRO A 52 -5.82 -3.54 -16.38
CA PRO A 52 -6.83 -4.26 -17.14
C PRO A 52 -7.19 -3.52 -18.44
N GLU A 53 -7.44 -4.26 -19.51
CA GLU A 53 -7.84 -3.67 -20.79
C GLU A 53 -9.11 -2.81 -20.60
N GLY A 54 -9.04 -1.54 -21.01
CA GLY A 54 -10.15 -0.58 -20.86
C GLY A 54 -10.22 0.14 -19.52
N ALA A 55 -9.24 -0.07 -18.61
CA ALA A 55 -9.15 0.68 -17.37
C ALA A 55 -8.82 2.15 -17.65
N THR A 56 -9.62 3.04 -17.07
CA THR A 56 -9.45 4.49 -17.09
C THR A 56 -9.56 5.04 -15.67
N LYS A 57 -9.27 6.32 -15.48
CA LYS A 57 -9.36 6.97 -14.16
C LYS A 57 -10.82 7.14 -13.69
N GLU A 58 -11.77 6.97 -14.60
CA GLU A 58 -13.21 7.10 -14.35
C GLU A 58 -13.84 5.78 -13.91
N ASN A 59 -13.30 4.64 -14.34
CA ASN A 59 -13.87 3.30 -14.07
C ASN A 59 -12.96 2.40 -13.23
N SER A 60 -11.86 2.93 -12.70
CA SER A 60 -10.94 2.15 -11.87
C SER A 60 -10.25 2.96 -10.78
N TYR A 61 -9.92 2.29 -9.68
CA TYR A 61 -9.23 2.85 -8.54
C TYR A 61 -8.14 1.91 -8.02
N LYS A 62 -7.25 2.45 -7.19
CA LYS A 62 -6.17 1.71 -6.54
C LYS A 62 -5.92 2.21 -5.13
N PHE A 63 -5.39 1.33 -4.30
CA PHE A 63 -4.86 1.67 -2.98
C PHE A 63 -3.33 1.73 -3.02
N ARG A 64 -2.79 2.55 -2.11
CA ARG A 64 -1.37 2.50 -1.74
C ARG A 64 -1.27 2.76 -0.25
N ALA A 65 -0.34 2.13 0.44
CA ALA A 65 0.01 2.47 1.81
C ALA A 65 1.53 2.40 1.95
N VAL A 66 2.14 3.45 2.49
CA VAL A 66 3.60 3.55 2.61
C VAL A 66 3.98 3.84 4.05
N ARG A 67 5.00 3.12 4.53
CA ARG A 67 5.63 3.31 5.82
C ARG A 67 7.13 3.50 5.65
N ILE A 68 7.74 4.29 6.51
CA ILE A 68 9.20 4.47 6.57
C ILE A 68 9.75 4.00 7.91
N ILE A 69 11.01 3.60 7.89
CA ILE A 69 11.76 3.17 9.06
C ILE A 69 13.25 3.53 8.88
N GLU A 70 13.96 3.70 9.98
CA GLU A 70 15.42 3.82 10.03
C GLU A 70 15.96 2.63 10.84
N PRO A 71 16.18 1.46 10.21
CA PRO A 71 16.63 0.26 10.92
C PRO A 71 18.01 0.48 11.55
N GLU A 72 18.26 -0.17 12.69
CA GLU A 72 19.58 -0.12 13.32
C GLU A 72 20.64 -0.72 12.38
N GLY A 73 21.73 0.03 12.16
CA GLY A 73 22.81 -0.40 11.27
C GLY A 73 22.51 -0.26 9.77
N ALA A 74 21.39 0.35 9.39
CA ALA A 74 21.04 0.65 8.00
C ALA A 74 22.11 1.52 7.32
N THR A 75 22.65 1.05 6.18
CA THR A 75 23.68 1.77 5.41
C THR A 75 23.29 2.05 3.96
N GLY A 76 22.13 1.56 3.54
CA GLY A 76 21.67 1.57 2.16
C GLY A 76 22.35 0.52 1.30
N ALA A 77 22.91 -0.54 1.90
CA ALA A 77 23.60 -1.58 1.17
C ALA A 77 22.60 -2.51 0.48
N VAL A 78 22.97 -3.10 -0.66
CA VAL A 78 22.08 -4.03 -1.38
C VAL A 78 21.63 -5.23 -0.52
N GLN A 79 22.45 -5.62 0.46
CA GLN A 79 22.15 -6.67 1.45
C GLN A 79 20.96 -6.32 2.34
N ASP A 80 20.63 -5.04 2.51
CA ASP A 80 19.47 -4.63 3.28
C ASP A 80 18.14 -4.97 2.57
N LEU A 81 18.19 -5.48 1.33
CA LEU A 81 17.06 -6.11 0.65
C LEU A 81 16.80 -7.57 1.09
N GLU A 82 17.81 -8.25 1.65
CA GLU A 82 17.76 -9.70 1.91
C GLU A 82 16.58 -10.15 2.79
N PRO A 83 16.19 -9.44 3.87
CA PRO A 83 15.04 -9.86 4.67
C PRO A 83 13.75 -9.95 3.86
N MET A 84 13.52 -8.96 2.98
CA MET A 84 12.32 -8.92 2.16
C MET A 84 12.39 -9.92 0.99
N GLN A 85 13.57 -10.13 0.39
CA GLN A 85 13.77 -11.18 -0.62
C GLN A 85 13.46 -12.56 -0.06
N ARG A 86 13.94 -12.87 1.16
CA ARG A 86 13.65 -14.14 1.84
C ARG A 86 12.16 -14.30 2.09
N TYR A 87 11.50 -13.25 2.59
CA TYR A 87 10.05 -13.28 2.79
C TYR A 87 9.30 -13.57 1.49
N PHE A 88 9.68 -12.92 0.39
CA PHE A 88 9.06 -13.18 -0.92
C PHE A 88 9.30 -14.62 -1.41
N ASP A 89 10.49 -15.19 -1.18
CA ASP A 89 10.78 -16.59 -1.48
C ASP A 89 9.94 -17.56 -0.62
N GLU A 90 9.78 -17.27 0.67
CA GLU A 90 8.99 -18.08 1.61
C GLU A 90 7.49 -18.09 1.27
N GLU A 91 6.94 -16.94 0.86
CA GLU A 91 5.56 -16.82 0.37
C GLU A 91 5.38 -17.38 -1.06
N GLY A 92 6.48 -17.70 -1.75
CA GLY A 92 6.45 -18.18 -3.14
C GLY A 92 6.05 -17.10 -4.15
N TRP A 93 6.22 -15.82 -3.79
CA TRP A 93 5.88 -14.69 -4.63
C TRP A 93 6.96 -14.42 -5.68
N ARG A 94 6.52 -14.03 -6.88
CA ARG A 94 7.45 -13.63 -7.93
C ARG A 94 7.98 -12.23 -7.63
N TRP A 95 9.29 -12.13 -7.42
CA TRP A 95 9.93 -10.85 -7.15
C TRP A 95 11.01 -10.49 -8.16
N SER A 96 11.35 -9.20 -8.20
CA SER A 96 12.52 -8.69 -8.90
C SER A 96 13.16 -7.56 -8.09
N SER A 97 14.47 -7.39 -8.26
CA SER A 97 15.19 -6.28 -7.66
C SER A 97 15.87 -5.42 -8.71
N ALA A 98 15.97 -4.13 -8.44
CA ALA A 98 16.63 -3.18 -9.31
C ALA A 98 17.38 -2.13 -8.51
N LYS A 99 18.32 -1.47 -9.18
CA LYS A 99 18.88 -0.19 -8.71
C LYS A 99 18.06 0.95 -9.31
N VAL A 100 17.50 1.80 -8.47
CA VAL A 100 16.68 2.96 -8.88
C VAL A 100 17.40 4.23 -8.47
N GLY A 101 18.08 4.87 -9.42
CA GLY A 101 18.97 5.99 -9.10
C GLY A 101 20.11 5.54 -8.17
N THR A 102 20.14 6.07 -6.95
CA THR A 102 21.08 5.67 -5.88
C THR A 102 20.57 4.54 -5.00
N ASP A 103 19.29 4.21 -5.10
CA ASP A 103 18.59 3.35 -4.16
C ASP A 103 18.56 1.92 -4.68
N HIS A 104 18.33 0.99 -3.76
CA HIS A 104 18.08 -0.41 -4.05
C HIS A 104 16.61 -0.70 -3.78
N GLU A 105 15.95 -1.38 -4.72
CA GLU A 105 14.55 -1.77 -4.57
C GLU A 105 14.41 -3.27 -4.82
N VAL A 106 13.58 -3.91 -4.00
CA VAL A 106 12.98 -5.20 -4.31
C VAL A 106 11.46 -5.06 -4.28
N ARG A 107 10.79 -5.73 -5.23
CA ARG A 107 9.33 -5.75 -5.30
C ARG A 107 8.80 -7.12 -5.66
N ALA A 108 7.64 -7.48 -5.13
CA ALA A 108 6.97 -8.74 -5.38
C ALA A 108 5.50 -8.54 -5.74
N ASP A 109 5.03 -9.40 -6.65
CA ASP A 109 3.61 -9.64 -6.91
C ASP A 109 3.13 -10.75 -5.99
N THR A 110 2.13 -10.45 -5.17
CA THR A 110 1.49 -11.39 -4.23
C THR A 110 0.60 -12.41 -4.94
N GLY A 111 0.23 -12.16 -6.20
CA GLY A 111 -0.65 -12.99 -7.01
C GLY A 111 -2.15 -12.77 -6.78
N ASP A 112 -2.54 -11.85 -5.89
CA ASP A 112 -3.94 -11.55 -5.56
C ASP A 112 -4.32 -10.08 -5.76
N GLY A 113 -3.57 -9.37 -6.61
CA GLY A 113 -3.83 -7.97 -6.95
C GLY A 113 -3.10 -6.97 -6.04
N TRP A 114 -2.09 -7.43 -5.27
CA TRP A 114 -1.25 -6.57 -4.44
C TRP A 114 0.23 -6.74 -4.75
N TRP A 115 0.96 -5.64 -4.54
CA TRP A 115 2.39 -5.55 -4.75
C TRP A 115 3.06 -5.00 -3.50
N VAL A 116 4.15 -5.64 -3.07
CA VAL A 116 4.99 -5.17 -1.97
C VAL A 116 6.28 -4.61 -2.54
N THR A 117 6.69 -3.43 -2.11
CA THR A 117 7.97 -2.80 -2.48
C THR A 117 8.78 -2.48 -1.25
N TRP A 118 10.07 -2.78 -1.27
CA TRP A 118 11.02 -2.41 -0.24
C TRP A 118 12.16 -1.62 -0.87
N ASN A 119 12.30 -0.36 -0.46
CA ASN A 119 13.27 0.58 -0.99
C ASN A 119 14.29 0.94 0.10
N VAL A 120 15.55 0.67 -0.21
CA VAL A 120 16.73 0.83 0.63
C VAL A 120 17.54 2.01 0.10
N ARG A 121 17.68 3.05 0.93
CA ARG A 121 18.33 4.31 0.55
C ARG A 121 19.69 4.47 1.23
N PRO A 122 20.69 5.08 0.58
CA PRO A 122 22.02 5.30 1.16
C PRO A 122 22.05 6.05 2.50
N ASN A 123 20.99 6.79 2.85
CA ASN A 123 20.92 7.55 4.10
C ASN A 123 20.37 6.74 5.29
N GLY A 124 20.06 5.45 5.11
CA GLY A 124 19.52 4.58 6.15
C GLY A 124 18.02 4.72 6.41
N GLN A 125 17.32 5.63 5.72
CA GLN A 125 15.86 5.76 5.79
C GLN A 125 15.21 4.95 4.67
N TYR A 126 14.55 3.87 5.03
CA TYR A 126 13.96 2.93 4.08
C TYR A 126 12.45 3.11 4.01
N SER A 127 11.85 2.64 2.92
CA SER A 127 10.39 2.66 2.77
C SER A 127 9.84 1.32 2.34
N LEU A 128 8.80 0.88 3.04
CA LEU A 128 7.94 -0.23 2.66
C LEU A 128 6.65 0.32 2.07
N GLY A 129 6.30 -0.14 0.88
CA GLY A 129 5.07 0.24 0.20
C GLY A 129 4.26 -1.00 -0.15
N VAL A 130 2.95 -0.90 0.03
CA VAL A 130 1.98 -1.87 -0.48
C VAL A 130 1.05 -1.15 -1.44
N TYR A 131 0.93 -1.68 -2.66
CA TYR A 131 0.18 -1.07 -3.75
C TYR A 131 -0.77 -2.10 -4.33
N SER A 132 -2.01 -1.71 -4.57
CA SER A 132 -2.91 -2.58 -5.33
C SER A 132 -2.69 -2.42 -6.84
N GLU A 133 -3.10 -3.44 -7.57
CA GLU A 133 -3.47 -3.31 -8.98
C GLU A 133 -4.72 -2.43 -9.14
N ALA A 134 -5.12 -2.20 -10.39
CA ALA A 134 -6.34 -1.46 -10.68
C ALA A 134 -7.58 -2.33 -10.39
N PHE A 135 -8.44 -1.83 -9.52
CA PHE A 135 -9.75 -2.41 -9.27
C PHE A 135 -10.83 -1.67 -10.03
N TRP A 136 -11.76 -2.41 -10.63
CA TRP A 136 -12.92 -1.83 -11.29
C TRP A 136 -13.87 -1.14 -10.31
N ALA A 137 -14.42 -0.03 -10.75
CA ALA A 137 -15.56 0.64 -10.15
C ALA A 137 -16.52 1.10 -11.26
N HIS A 138 -17.82 1.10 -10.96
CA HIS A 138 -18.80 1.70 -11.87
C HIS A 138 -18.52 3.19 -12.12
N ASP A 139 -18.23 3.94 -11.04
CA ASP A 139 -17.81 5.35 -11.06
C ASP A 139 -16.74 5.57 -9.98
N ALA A 140 -15.47 5.59 -10.39
CA ALA A 140 -14.35 5.74 -9.46
C ALA A 140 -14.36 7.10 -8.74
N PRO A 141 -14.60 8.25 -9.41
CA PRO A 141 -14.79 9.53 -8.73
C PRO A 141 -15.86 9.50 -7.63
N GLU A 142 -17.04 8.94 -7.91
CA GLU A 142 -18.13 8.85 -6.93
C GLU A 142 -17.72 7.98 -5.73
N LEU A 143 -17.08 6.83 -5.98
CA LEU A 143 -16.63 5.92 -4.92
C LEU A 143 -15.56 6.56 -4.03
N ILE A 144 -14.54 7.17 -4.64
CA ILE A 144 -13.45 7.85 -3.94
C ILE A 144 -14.00 9.01 -3.09
N GLU A 145 -14.96 9.78 -3.63
CA GLU A 145 -15.63 10.83 -2.87
C GLU A 145 -16.45 10.27 -1.70
N ALA A 146 -17.21 9.20 -1.92
CA ALA A 146 -18.00 8.58 -0.87
C ALA A 146 -17.16 8.10 0.32
N ILE A 147 -15.95 7.58 0.04
CA ILE A 147 -14.97 7.19 1.06
C ILE A 147 -14.40 8.44 1.74
N ALA A 148 -13.89 9.40 0.97
CA ALA A 148 -13.24 10.60 1.50
C ALA A 148 -14.16 11.45 2.38
N LEU A 149 -15.47 11.51 2.09
CA LEU A 149 -16.42 12.26 2.91
C LEU A 149 -16.77 11.55 4.23
N ARG A 150 -16.41 10.27 4.41
CA ARG A 150 -16.63 9.51 5.65
C ARG A 150 -15.35 9.27 6.43
N ASP A 151 -14.21 9.25 5.74
CA ASP A 151 -12.89 9.07 6.33
C ASP A 151 -12.55 10.24 7.28
N PRO A 152 -12.18 9.94 8.55
CA PRO A 152 -11.67 10.94 9.46
C PRO A 152 -10.40 11.64 9.04
N ALA A 153 -9.55 10.94 8.29
CA ALA A 153 -8.18 11.34 8.00
C ALA A 153 -7.32 11.63 9.24
N ASP A 154 -7.65 11.00 10.38
CA ASP A 154 -6.94 11.16 11.65
C ASP A 154 -5.82 10.11 11.80
N PHE A 155 -4.94 10.03 10.81
CA PHE A 155 -3.84 9.06 10.78
C PHE A 155 -2.77 9.39 11.83
N PRO A 156 -2.21 8.39 12.54
CA PRO A 156 -1.08 8.63 13.43
C PRO A 156 0.20 8.94 12.64
N ASP A 157 1.09 9.75 13.22
CA ASP A 157 2.40 10.03 12.60
C ASP A 157 3.28 8.76 12.55
N ALA A 158 3.11 7.87 13.53
CA ALA A 158 3.88 6.64 13.67
C ALA A 158 3.09 5.55 14.38
N SER A 159 3.36 4.29 14.04
CA SER A 159 2.71 3.14 14.66
C SER A 159 3.52 1.84 14.53
N GLU A 160 3.21 0.87 15.39
CA GLU A 160 3.69 -0.51 15.25
C GLU A 160 3.02 -1.22 14.06
N PRO A 161 3.57 -2.35 13.58
CA PRO A 161 2.98 -3.12 12.48
C PRO A 161 1.55 -3.60 12.76
N GLY A 162 0.65 -3.39 11.80
CA GLY A 162 -0.75 -3.78 11.90
C GLY A 162 -1.68 -2.76 12.55
N VAL A 163 -1.15 -1.61 12.99
CA VAL A 163 -1.98 -0.45 13.29
C VAL A 163 -2.31 0.27 11.98
N SER A 164 -3.60 0.34 11.66
CA SER A 164 -4.15 1.07 10.54
C SER A 164 -5.38 1.86 10.98
N GLU A 165 -5.71 2.92 10.26
CA GLU A 165 -7.01 3.55 10.45
C GLU A 165 -8.11 2.60 9.93
N PRO A 166 -9.26 2.51 10.61
CA PRO A 166 -10.34 1.69 10.12
C PRO A 166 -10.91 2.30 8.83
N PHE A 167 -11.24 1.44 7.87
CA PHE A 167 -12.01 1.89 6.72
C PHE A 167 -13.38 2.41 7.19
N PRO A 168 -13.87 3.56 6.68
CA PRO A 168 -15.16 4.08 7.09
C PRO A 168 -16.29 3.11 6.73
N LYS A 169 -17.34 3.07 7.53
CA LYS A 169 -18.55 2.29 7.23
C LYS A 169 -19.49 3.10 6.36
N TRP A 170 -20.30 2.44 5.55
CA TRP A 170 -21.31 3.13 4.73
C TRP A 170 -22.26 4.01 5.56
N SER A 171 -22.59 3.55 6.77
CA SER A 171 -23.44 4.23 7.75
C SER A 171 -22.79 5.43 8.45
N ASP A 172 -21.48 5.64 8.28
CA ASP A 172 -20.78 6.73 8.94
C ASP A 172 -21.25 8.08 8.40
N ARG A 173 -21.13 9.10 9.25
CA ARG A 173 -21.58 10.46 8.91
C ARG A 173 -20.76 11.01 7.74
N VAL A 174 -21.47 11.44 6.70
CA VAL A 174 -20.91 12.23 5.61
C VAL A 174 -20.54 13.63 6.12
N ARG A 175 -19.28 14.01 5.96
CA ARG A 175 -18.72 15.32 6.30
C ARG A 175 -19.00 16.30 5.16
N GLN A 176 -19.22 17.57 5.50
CA GLN A 176 -19.34 18.61 4.48
C GLN A 176 -17.94 19.08 4.06
N ARG A 177 -17.75 19.34 2.76
CA ARG A 177 -16.52 19.89 2.20
C ARG A 177 -16.23 21.30 2.71
#